data_AF-A0A7C2G8P3-F1
#
_entry.id   AF-A0A7C2G8P3-F1
#
_cell.length_a   1.000
_cell.length_b   1.000
_cell.length_c   1.000
_cell.angle_alpha   90.00
_cell.angle_beta   90.00
_cell.angle_gamma   90.00
#
_symmetry.space_group_name_H-M   'P 1'
#
loop_
_entity.id
_entity.type
_entity.pdbx_description
1 polymer ?
#
loop_
_entity_poly.entity_id
_entity_poly.type
_entity_poly.pdbx_seq_one_letter_code
_entity_poly.pdbx_strand_id
1 'polypeptide(L)'
;MGPFFKQGLFADRRLRQAVLAAVDLEHAMLTAFGSKEFIRLGPELAPLETPWYSDAGKGVYNRPDPERARRLMREAGYEGQPVR
;
A
#
# COMPACT_ATOMS: atom_id res chain seq x y z
N MET A 1 5.93 18.41 -9.82
CA MET A 1 5.29 17.18 -9.31
C MET A 1 4.46 16.58 -10.43
N GLY A 2 4.98 15.57 -11.15
CA GLY A 2 4.36 15.03 -12.37
C GLY A 2 3.09 14.18 -12.10
N PRO A 3 2.20 14.01 -13.10
CA PRO A 3 0.87 13.44 -12.91
C PRO A 3 0.88 11.91 -12.96
N PHE A 4 1.48 11.24 -11.97
CA PHE A 4 1.56 9.77 -11.95
C PHE A 4 0.18 9.06 -11.91
N PHE A 5 -0.92 9.77 -11.65
CA PHE A 5 -2.27 9.20 -11.51
C PHE A 5 -3.39 10.00 -12.19
N LYS A 6 -3.12 10.75 -13.27
CA LYS A 6 -4.21 11.46 -13.98
C LYS A 6 -5.04 10.58 -14.91
N GLN A 7 -4.60 9.36 -15.20
CA GLN A 7 -5.19 8.45 -16.18
C GLN A 7 -5.06 7.00 -15.72
N GLY A 8 -5.90 6.12 -16.26
CA GLY A 8 -5.86 4.68 -15.98
C GLY A 8 -6.56 4.27 -14.68
N LEU A 9 -6.48 2.97 -14.37
CA LEU A 9 -7.17 2.32 -13.25
C LEU A 9 -6.89 3.02 -11.91
N PHE A 10 -5.61 3.30 -11.65
CA PHE A 10 -5.19 3.93 -10.41
C PHE A 10 -5.37 5.45 -10.39
N ALA A 11 -6.10 6.06 -11.32
CA ALA A 11 -6.55 7.45 -11.14
C ALA A 11 -7.52 7.57 -9.95
N ASP A 12 -8.37 6.55 -9.75
CA ASP A 12 -9.23 6.46 -8.57
C ASP A 12 -8.40 6.11 -7.32
N ARG A 13 -8.45 6.98 -6.32
CA ARG A 13 -7.74 6.79 -5.05
C ARG A 13 -8.17 5.52 -4.33
N ARG A 14 -9.43 5.12 -4.44
CA ARG A 14 -9.98 3.92 -3.77
C ARG A 14 -9.28 2.66 -4.26
N LEU A 15 -8.90 2.60 -5.54
CA LEU A 15 -8.18 1.46 -6.08
C LEU A 15 -6.74 1.39 -5.57
N ARG A 16 -6.08 2.53 -5.35
CA ARG A 16 -4.78 2.57 -4.65
C ARG A 16 -4.90 2.13 -3.19
N GLN A 17 -5.98 2.53 -2.51
CA GLN A 17 -6.28 2.10 -1.14
C GLN A 17 -6.66 0.61 -1.06
N ALA A 18 -7.31 0.07 -2.09
CA ALA A 18 -7.64 -1.34 -2.18
C ALA A 18 -6.37 -2.20 -2.28
N VAL A 19 -5.38 -1.76 -3.08
CA VAL A 19 -4.06 -2.41 -3.14
C VAL A 19 -3.39 -2.41 -1.76
N LEU A 20 -3.35 -1.25 -1.08
CA LEU A 20 -2.76 -1.16 0.26
C LEU A 20 -3.45 -2.12 1.26
N ALA A 21 -4.76 -2.28 1.19
CA ALA A 21 -5.51 -3.19 2.06
C ALA A 21 -5.38 -4.67 1.65
N ALA A 22 -4.98 -4.98 0.42
CA ALA A 22 -4.87 -6.35 -0.05
C ALA A 22 -3.52 -7.01 0.29
N VAL A 23 -2.49 -6.21 0.59
CA VAL A 23 -1.11 -6.68 0.73
C VAL A 23 -0.70 -6.70 2.20
N ASP A 24 -0.21 -7.86 2.65
CA ASP A 24 0.55 -7.98 3.90
C ASP A 24 2.04 -7.76 3.58
N LEU A 25 2.55 -6.59 3.98
CA LEU A 25 3.93 -6.21 3.74
C LEU A 25 4.91 -6.99 4.60
N GLU A 26 4.50 -7.43 5.79
CA GLU A 26 5.36 -8.25 6.65
C GLU A 26 5.57 -9.62 6.04
N HIS A 27 4.48 -10.26 5.61
CA HIS A 27 4.57 -11.54 4.91
C HIS A 27 5.40 -11.42 3.63
N ALA A 28 5.15 -10.40 2.80
CA ALA A 28 5.89 -10.18 1.55
C ALA A 28 7.40 -10.00 1.78
N MET A 29 7.78 -9.19 2.78
CA MET A 29 9.19 -8.97 3.12
C MET A 29 9.84 -10.22 3.71
N LEU A 30 9.12 -11.00 4.52
CA LEU A 30 9.62 -12.28 5.02
C LEU A 30 9.84 -13.31 3.90
N THR A 31 8.95 -13.36 2.91
CA THR A 31 9.16 -14.22 1.74
C THR A 31 10.39 -13.80 0.94
N ALA A 32 10.66 -12.50 0.83
CA ALA A 32 11.79 -11.98 0.06
C ALA A 32 13.15 -12.15 0.79
N PHE A 33 13.19 -11.91 2.10
CA PHE A 33 14.45 -11.83 2.87
C PHE A 33 14.66 -12.97 3.87
N GLY A 34 13.65 -13.83 4.09
CA GLY A 34 13.75 -15.06 4.89
C GLY A 34 13.78 -14.88 6.41
N SER A 35 14.18 -13.72 6.94
CA SER A 35 14.26 -13.46 8.39
C SER A 35 13.83 -12.04 8.76
N LYS A 36 13.23 -11.90 9.95
CA LYS A 36 12.88 -10.60 10.55
C LYS A 36 14.09 -9.73 10.83
N GLU A 37 15.27 -10.34 11.03
CA GLU A 37 16.51 -9.63 11.33
C GLU A 37 16.98 -8.72 10.19
N PHE A 38 16.56 -9.01 8.96
CA PHE A 38 16.94 -8.25 7.77
C PHE A 38 15.90 -7.21 7.34
N ILE A 39 14.78 -7.08 8.07
CA ILE A 39 13.66 -6.22 7.66
C ILE A 39 13.25 -5.27 8.79
N ARG A 40 13.05 -3.99 8.45
CA ARG A 40 12.43 -2.99 9.31
C ARG A 40 11.23 -2.40 8.58
N LEU A 41 10.03 -2.74 9.03
CA LEU A 41 8.80 -2.16 8.51
C LEU A 41 8.50 -0.84 9.20
N GLY A 42 7.93 0.10 8.45
CA GLY A 42 7.62 1.42 8.97
C GLY A 42 6.71 2.22 8.05
N PRO A 43 5.79 3.05 8.61
CA PRO A 43 4.88 3.90 7.85
C PRO A 43 5.56 5.11 7.21
N GLU A 44 6.83 5.34 7.52
CA GLU A 44 7.58 6.51 7.12
C GLU A 44 7.93 6.52 5.62
N LEU A 45 8.04 7.73 5.06
CA LEU A 45 8.61 7.93 3.74
C LEU A 45 10.13 8.09 3.79
N ALA A 46 10.64 8.70 4.87
CA ALA A 46 12.06 8.92 5.10
C ALA A 46 12.52 8.14 6.33
N PRO A 47 13.71 7.52 6.32
CA PRO A 47 14.19 6.70 7.42
C PRO A 47 14.20 7.45 8.76
N LEU A 48 13.97 6.71 9.85
CA LEU A 48 13.99 7.19 11.24
C LEU A 48 15.23 8.02 11.60
N GLU A 49 16.35 7.72 10.96
CA GLU A 49 17.66 8.32 11.20
C GLU A 49 17.80 9.71 10.53
N THR A 50 16.76 10.18 9.84
CA THR A 50 16.76 11.46 9.13
C THR A 50 15.83 12.47 9.80
N PRO A 51 16.11 13.79 9.69
CA PRO A 51 15.20 14.84 10.17
C PRO A 51 13.82 14.85 9.51
N TRP A 52 13.64 14.08 8.44
CA TRP A 52 12.39 14.00 7.67
C TRP A 52 11.49 12.84 8.10
N TYR A 53 11.88 12.10 9.14
CA TYR A 53 11.07 11.03 9.70
C TYR A 53 9.68 11.53 10.10
N SER A 54 8.66 10.74 9.80
CA SER A 54 7.28 10.98 10.20
C SER A 54 6.51 9.68 10.33
N ASP A 55 5.70 9.56 11.39
CA ASP A 55 4.82 8.42 11.64
C ASP A 55 3.38 8.64 11.13
N ALA A 56 3.14 9.68 10.32
CA ALA A 56 1.81 10.09 9.87
C ALA A 56 1.00 8.95 9.19
N GLY A 57 1.68 7.97 8.59
CA GLY A 57 1.06 6.81 7.94
C GLY A 57 0.63 5.67 8.88
N LYS A 58 0.93 5.71 10.19
CA LYS A 58 0.74 4.57 11.12
C LYS A 58 -0.71 4.06 11.22
N GLY A 59 -1.68 4.93 10.93
CA GLY A 59 -3.10 4.59 10.95
C GLY A 59 -3.54 3.66 9.81
N VAL A 60 -2.75 3.57 8.75
CA VAL A 60 -3.11 2.84 7.52
C VAL A 60 -2.03 1.87 7.03
N TYR A 61 -0.80 2.01 7.50
CA TYR A 61 0.32 1.18 7.09
C TYR A 61 0.21 -0.27 7.58
N ASN A 62 0.50 -1.23 6.70
CA ASN A 62 0.50 -2.69 6.92
C ASN A 62 -0.70 -3.22 7.73
N ARG A 63 -1.92 -2.86 7.31
CA ARG A 63 -3.17 -3.40 7.88
C ARG A 63 -3.92 -4.19 6.80
N PRO A 64 -3.48 -5.41 6.48
CA PRO A 64 -4.13 -6.24 5.47
C PRO A 64 -5.59 -6.50 5.89
N ASP A 65 -6.51 -6.14 5.01
CA ASP A 65 -7.95 -6.29 5.14
C ASP A 65 -8.53 -6.59 3.74
N PRO A 66 -8.53 -7.87 3.32
CA PRO A 66 -9.04 -8.28 2.02
C PRO A 66 -10.52 -7.93 1.80
N GLU A 67 -11.33 -7.86 2.86
CA GLU A 67 -12.73 -7.46 2.76
C GLU A 67 -12.88 -5.98 2.44
N ARG A 68 -12.09 -5.13 3.11
CA ARG A 68 -12.00 -3.70 2.76
C ARG A 68 -11.49 -3.49 1.35
N ALA A 69 -10.49 -4.27 0.90
CA ALA A 69 -10.02 -4.20 -0.48
C ALA A 69 -11.15 -4.52 -1.47
N ARG A 70 -11.88 -5.62 -1.25
CA ARG A 70 -13.06 -5.99 -2.06
C ARG A 70 -14.13 -4.89 -2.08
N ARG A 71 -14.42 -4.29 -0.93
CA ARG A 71 -15.39 -3.19 -0.81
C ARG A 71 -14.94 -1.97 -1.63
N LEU A 72 -13.69 -1.53 -1.47
CA LEU A 72 -13.13 -0.38 -2.19
C LEU A 72 -13.12 -0.61 -3.72
N MET A 73 -12.82 -1.84 -4.16
CA MET A 73 -12.89 -2.20 -5.58
C MET A 73 -14.31 -2.09 -6.14
N ARG A 74 -15.32 -2.58 -5.41
CA ARG A 74 -16.73 -2.45 -5.81
C ARG A 74 -17.18 -0.98 -5.86
N GLU A 75 -16.85 -0.20 -4.83
CA GLU A 75 -17.19 1.22 -4.78
C GLU A 75 -16.56 2.02 -5.94
N ALA A 76 -15.37 1.60 -6.37
CA ALA A 76 -14.66 2.19 -7.51
C ALA A 76 -15.16 1.70 -8.88
N GLY A 77 -16.13 0.77 -8.93
CA GLY A 77 -16.60 0.20 -10.19
C GLY A 77 -15.55 -0.65 -10.91
N TYR A 78 -14.67 -1.33 -10.17
CA TYR A 78 -13.70 -2.22 -10.77
C TYR A 78 -14.36 -3.53 -11.21
N GLU A 79 -14.25 -3.84 -12.50
CA GLU A 79 -14.89 -5.01 -13.13
C GLU A 79 -13.89 -6.15 -13.39
N GLY A 80 -12.66 -6.05 -12.88
CA GLY A 80 -11.62 -7.08 -13.05
C GLY A 80 -10.76 -6.90 -14.29
N GLN A 81 -10.78 -5.72 -14.91
CA GLN A 81 -9.89 -5.40 -16.03
C GLN A 81 -8.40 -5.52 -15.62
N PRO A 82 -7.51 -6.03 -16.49
CA PRO A 82 -6.09 -6.18 -16.17
C PRO A 82 -5.42 -4.86 -15.76
N VAL A 83 -4.53 -4.93 -14.77
CA VAL A 83 -3.60 -3.85 -14.44
C VAL A 83 -2.49 -3.81 -15.50
N ARG A 84 -2.15 -2.62 -16.00
CA ARG A 84 -1.09 -2.39 -17.00
C ARG A 84 -0.12 -1.32 -16.53
#